data_AF-D5SVC7-F1
#
_entry.id   AF-D5SVC7-F1
#
_cell.length_a   1.000
_cell.length_b   1.000
_cell.length_c   1.000
_cell.angle_alpha   90.00
_cell.angle_beta   90.00
_cell.angle_gamma   90.00
#
_symmetry.space_group_name_H-M   'P 1'
#
loop_
_entity.id
_entity.type
_entity.pdbx_description
1 polymer ?
#
loop_
_entity_poly.entity_id
_entity_poly.type
_entity_poly.pdbx_seq_one_letter_code
_entity_poly.pdbx_strand_id
1 'polypeptide(L)'
;MQEVLQQIWVHVQDNLVKILIGLIFVGVGWWFGQRRARHDWKRQEFFDRLNFSLNWIEDGKLVYRTLAEKRCEEVFLNATAAEEIRAAAKATTPENSVLPLPKEHYWNYLNAVLNELSERFAEGNLRREMGLPTRTIPYVVCLTCECAGELRTRKIRVMIIREQVLGALNGTETITPENSRGGTRLATLRQLANRYKTHPHEFLSVELSLPQ
;
A
#
# COMPACT_ATOMS: atom_id res chain seq x y z
N MET A 1 -8.88 -45.98 29.47
CA MET A 1 -9.67 -44.77 29.12
C MET A 1 -9.99 -43.94 30.37
N GLN A 2 -10.63 -44.51 31.40
CA GLN A 2 -10.92 -43.82 32.66
C GLN A 2 -9.66 -43.29 33.38
N GLU A 3 -8.57 -44.07 33.43
CA GLU A 3 -7.29 -43.64 34.04
C GLU A 3 -6.69 -42.41 33.35
N VAL A 4 -6.76 -42.34 32.02
CA VAL A 4 -6.30 -41.19 31.23
C VAL A 4 -7.13 -39.94 31.57
N LEU A 5 -8.44 -40.10 31.73
CA LEU A 5 -9.32 -39.01 32.17
C LEU A 5 -9.02 -38.55 33.60
N GLN A 6 -8.70 -39.45 34.52
CA GLN A 6 -8.26 -39.10 35.88
C GLN A 6 -6.91 -38.37 35.89
N GLN A 7 -5.93 -38.82 35.10
CA GLN A 7 -4.63 -38.16 35.00
C GLN A 7 -4.77 -36.74 34.41
N ILE A 8 -5.59 -36.58 33.38
CA ILE A 8 -5.94 -35.25 32.83
C ILE A 8 -6.63 -34.39 33.90
N TRP A 9 -7.57 -34.94 34.66
CA TRP A 9 -8.30 -34.21 35.69
C TRP A 9 -7.39 -33.67 36.80
N VAL A 10 -6.49 -34.49 37.33
CA VAL A 10 -5.48 -34.07 38.33
C VAL A 10 -4.58 -32.98 37.75
N HIS A 11 -4.07 -33.17 36.52
CA HIS A 11 -3.17 -32.20 35.90
C HIS A 11 -3.86 -30.87 35.56
N VAL A 12 -5.16 -30.89 35.26
CA VAL A 12 -5.98 -29.69 35.12
C VAL A 12 -6.18 -29.01 36.47
N GLN A 13 -6.48 -29.74 37.55
CA GLN A 13 -6.62 -29.17 38.89
C GLN A 13 -5.34 -28.47 39.36
N ASP A 14 -4.18 -29.11 39.20
CA ASP A 14 -2.86 -28.54 39.59
C ASP A 14 -2.47 -27.30 38.77
N ASN A 15 -3.02 -27.15 37.57
CA ASN A 15 -2.70 -26.04 36.65
C ASN A 15 -3.89 -25.11 36.38
N LEU A 16 -5.00 -25.24 37.11
CA LEU A 16 -6.25 -24.47 36.91
C LEU A 16 -5.99 -22.96 36.86
N VAL A 17 -5.14 -22.46 37.76
CA VAL A 17 -4.73 -21.05 37.82
C VAL A 17 -3.97 -20.62 36.56
N LYS A 18 -3.04 -21.45 36.07
CA LYS A 18 -2.27 -21.16 34.84
C LYS A 18 -3.17 -21.19 33.60
N ILE A 19 -4.11 -22.13 33.54
CA ILE A 19 -5.12 -22.25 32.47
C ILE A 19 -6.03 -21.01 32.46
N LEU A 20 -6.55 -20.60 33.63
CA LEU A 20 -7.35 -19.38 33.79
C LEU A 20 -6.58 -18.13 33.36
N ILE A 21 -5.33 -17.96 33.80
CA ILE A 21 -4.48 -16.83 33.41
C ILE A 21 -4.26 -16.82 31.89
N GLY A 22 -3.95 -17.98 31.28
CA GLY A 22 -3.80 -18.11 29.84
C GLY A 22 -5.07 -17.72 29.07
N LEU A 23 -6.23 -18.22 29.50
CA LEU A 23 -7.53 -17.87 28.93
C LEU A 23 -7.87 -16.38 29.08
N ILE A 24 -7.52 -15.76 30.20
CA ILE A 24 -7.68 -14.31 30.42
C ILE A 24 -6.81 -13.53 29.42
N PHE A 25 -5.53 -13.86 29.26
CA PHE A 25 -4.66 -13.18 28.30
C PHE A 25 -5.13 -13.35 26.84
N VAL A 26 -5.56 -14.55 26.46
CA VAL A 26 -6.15 -14.80 25.13
C VAL A 26 -7.43 -13.98 24.93
N GLY A 27 -8.34 -13.97 25.91
CA GLY A 27 -9.59 -13.20 25.86
C GLY A 27 -9.37 -11.69 25.76
N VAL A 28 -8.42 -11.15 26.53
CA VAL A 28 -8.02 -9.74 26.48
C VAL A 28 -7.43 -9.40 25.11
N GLY A 29 -6.49 -10.20 24.61
CA GLY A 29 -5.89 -10.00 23.28
C GLY A 29 -6.92 -10.02 22.15
N TRP A 30 -7.83 -10.99 22.16
CA TRP A 30 -8.93 -11.10 21.20
C TRP A 30 -9.88 -9.89 21.27
N TRP A 31 -10.24 -9.44 22.47
CA TRP A 31 -11.10 -8.27 22.67
C TRP A 31 -10.46 -6.99 22.13
N PHE A 32 -9.19 -6.73 22.43
CA PHE A 32 -8.46 -5.58 21.89
C PHE A 32 -8.36 -5.64 20.36
N GLY A 33 -8.01 -6.80 19.78
CA GLY A 33 -7.94 -6.99 18.34
C GLY A 33 -9.28 -6.74 17.65
N GLN A 34 -10.38 -7.32 18.17
CA GLN A 34 -11.71 -7.14 17.60
C GLN A 34 -12.25 -5.71 17.79
N ARG A 35 -11.89 -5.01 18.88
CA ARG A 35 -12.23 -3.60 19.10
C ARG A 35 -11.51 -2.69 18.10
N ARG A 36 -10.23 -2.92 17.82
CA ARG A 36 -9.46 -2.20 16.78
C ARG A 36 -10.04 -2.45 15.39
N ALA A 37 -10.27 -3.70 15.00
CA ALA A 37 -10.88 -4.03 13.71
C ALA A 37 -12.27 -3.39 13.49
N ARG A 38 -13.13 -3.37 14.53
CA ARG A 38 -14.44 -2.69 14.48
C ARG A 38 -14.32 -1.16 14.38
N HIS A 39 -13.30 -0.57 14.99
CA HIS A 39 -13.03 0.87 14.92
C HIS A 39 -12.55 1.26 13.51
N ASP A 40 -11.57 0.53 12.98
CA ASP A 40 -10.97 0.80 11.68
C ASP A 40 -11.99 0.59 10.53
N TRP A 41 -12.86 -0.44 10.65
CA TRP A 41 -14.02 -0.63 9.77
C TRP A 41 -15.01 0.54 9.81
N LYS A 42 -15.32 1.07 11.01
CA LYS A 42 -16.23 2.22 11.16
C LYS A 42 -15.64 3.52 10.60
N ARG A 43 -14.31 3.69 10.62
CA ARG A 43 -13.62 4.86 10.06
C ARG A 43 -13.27 4.71 8.57
N GLN A 44 -13.42 3.51 8.01
CA GLN A 44 -13.03 3.18 6.63
C GLN A 44 -11.55 3.53 6.35
N GLU A 45 -10.70 3.30 7.35
CA GLU A 45 -9.27 3.58 7.34
C GLU A 45 -8.48 2.28 7.11
N PHE A 46 -8.20 1.95 5.85
CA PHE A 46 -7.47 0.72 5.48
C PHE A 46 -5.96 1.00 5.36
N PHE A 47 -5.36 1.44 6.46
CA PHE A 47 -3.90 1.65 6.53
C PHE A 47 -3.11 0.33 6.61
N ASP A 48 -3.76 -0.78 6.93
CA ASP A 48 -3.15 -2.12 6.93
C ASP A 48 -2.80 -2.62 5.53
N ARG A 49 -3.34 -2.00 4.47
CA ARG A 49 -3.22 -2.43 3.07
C ARG A 49 -2.56 -1.38 2.19
N LEU A 50 -1.77 -1.88 1.23
CA LEU A 50 -1.12 -1.11 0.19
C LEU A 50 -1.75 -1.45 -1.16
N ASN A 51 -2.35 -0.45 -1.80
CA ASN A 51 -3.01 -0.53 -3.09
C ASN A 51 -2.08 -0.05 -4.22
N PHE A 52 -1.79 -0.91 -5.18
CA PHE A 52 -0.94 -0.61 -6.33
C PHE A 52 -1.83 -0.03 -7.43
N SER A 53 -1.89 1.29 -7.54
CA SER A 53 -2.74 2.00 -8.51
C SER A 53 -1.94 2.36 -9.75
N LEU A 54 -2.29 1.76 -10.90
CA LEU A 54 -1.86 2.25 -12.21
C LEU A 54 -2.71 3.46 -12.59
N ASN A 55 -2.08 4.53 -13.10
CA ASN A 55 -2.75 5.76 -13.52
C ASN A 55 -2.24 6.19 -14.90
N TRP A 56 -3.14 6.57 -15.80
CA TRP A 56 -2.82 7.09 -17.14
C TRP A 56 -3.85 8.11 -17.61
N ILE A 57 -3.56 8.76 -18.73
CA ILE A 57 -4.50 9.64 -19.44
C ILE A 57 -4.94 8.93 -20.71
N GLU A 58 -6.25 8.96 -20.98
CA GLU A 58 -6.91 8.36 -22.14
C GLU A 58 -8.03 9.31 -22.56
N ASP A 59 -8.03 9.78 -23.81
CA ASP A 59 -8.99 10.75 -24.36
C ASP A 59 -9.23 11.99 -23.47
N GLY A 60 -8.14 12.56 -22.92
CA GLY A 60 -8.19 13.72 -22.02
C GLY A 60 -8.77 13.42 -20.62
N LYS A 61 -9.05 12.15 -20.31
CA LYS A 61 -9.55 11.70 -19.02
C LYS A 61 -8.46 10.98 -18.23
N LEU A 62 -8.42 11.26 -16.94
CA LEU A 62 -7.59 10.55 -15.98
C LEU A 62 -8.26 9.23 -15.61
N VAL A 63 -7.67 8.12 -16.06
CA VAL A 63 -8.10 6.75 -15.78
C VAL A 63 -7.13 6.10 -14.79
N TYR A 64 -7.67 5.29 -13.87
CA TYR A 64 -6.86 4.55 -12.91
C TYR A 64 -7.46 3.19 -12.56
N ARG A 65 -6.60 2.18 -12.36
CA ARG A 65 -7.00 0.81 -12.00
C ARG A 65 -6.08 0.25 -10.93
N THR A 66 -6.64 -0.56 -10.04
CA THR A 66 -5.86 -1.32 -9.05
C THR A 66 -5.21 -2.50 -9.77
N LEU A 67 -3.89 -2.59 -9.74
CA LEU A 67 -3.17 -3.79 -10.12
C LEU A 67 -3.24 -4.83 -8.98
N ALA A 68 -2.89 -4.45 -7.76
CA ALA A 68 -2.88 -5.30 -6.57
C ALA A 68 -3.31 -4.54 -5.31
N GLU A 69 -3.74 -5.29 -4.29
CA GLU A 69 -3.91 -4.79 -2.93
C GLU A 69 -3.38 -5.85 -1.95
N LYS A 70 -2.18 -5.61 -1.39
CA LYS A 70 -1.50 -6.50 -0.41
C LYS A 70 -1.52 -5.88 0.99
N ARG A 71 -1.24 -6.65 2.03
CA ARG A 71 -1.02 -6.09 3.38
C ARG A 71 0.34 -5.39 3.43
N CYS A 72 0.47 -4.33 4.23
CA CYS A 72 1.75 -3.65 4.42
C CYS A 72 2.83 -4.59 4.99
N GLU A 73 2.44 -5.56 5.82
CA GLU A 73 3.32 -6.61 6.37
C GLU A 73 3.74 -7.68 5.35
N GLU A 74 3.08 -7.77 4.19
CA GLU A 74 3.48 -8.66 3.09
C GLU A 74 4.51 -7.99 2.17
N VAL A 75 4.41 -6.65 2.02
CA VAL A 75 5.26 -5.86 1.13
C VAL A 75 6.54 -5.37 1.83
N PHE A 76 6.42 -4.89 3.07
CA PHE A 76 7.54 -4.30 3.81
C PHE A 76 8.20 -5.33 4.72
N LEU A 77 9.53 -5.35 4.73
CA LEU A 77 10.39 -6.41 5.29
C LEU A 77 10.11 -6.83 6.75
N ASN A 78 9.47 -5.97 7.56
CA ASN A 78 9.11 -6.28 8.93
C ASN A 78 7.91 -5.44 9.42
N ALA A 79 7.36 -5.82 10.58
CA ALA A 79 6.22 -5.14 11.20
C ALA A 79 6.50 -3.67 11.60
N THR A 80 7.74 -3.33 11.96
CA THR A 80 8.11 -1.95 12.31
C THR A 80 8.03 -1.03 11.09
N ALA A 81 8.54 -1.50 9.95
CA ALA A 81 8.46 -0.79 8.68
C ALA A 81 7.00 -0.60 8.22
N ALA A 82 6.16 -1.63 8.43
CA ALA A 82 4.71 -1.51 8.20
C ALA A 82 4.04 -0.50 9.15
N GLU A 83 4.43 -0.42 10.43
CA GLU A 83 3.89 0.60 11.36
C GLU A 83 4.38 2.03 11.06
N GLU A 84 5.64 2.23 10.62
CA GLU A 84 6.14 3.55 10.16
C GLU A 84 5.32 4.06 8.96
N ILE A 85 5.09 3.19 7.97
CA ILE A 85 4.19 3.48 6.84
C ILE A 85 2.75 3.77 7.31
N ARG A 86 2.23 3.02 8.30
CA ARG A 86 0.91 3.26 8.94
C ARG A 86 0.84 4.51 9.81
N ALA A 87 1.97 5.09 10.21
CA ALA A 87 2.07 6.38 10.89
C ALA A 87 2.18 7.53 9.89
N ALA A 88 3.07 7.43 8.91
CA ALA A 88 3.24 8.41 7.83
C ALA A 88 1.93 8.62 7.05
N ALA A 89 1.22 7.54 6.69
CA ALA A 89 -0.06 7.63 5.99
C ALA A 89 -1.18 8.32 6.81
N LYS A 90 -1.10 8.30 8.15
CA LYS A 90 -2.02 9.06 9.01
C LYS A 90 -1.70 10.55 9.02
N ALA A 91 -0.43 10.90 8.86
CA ALA A 91 0.08 12.27 8.84
C ALA A 91 -0.04 13.01 7.50
N THR A 92 -0.49 12.36 6.41
CA THR A 92 -0.75 13.04 5.13
C THR A 92 -1.96 13.97 5.21
N THR A 93 -1.90 15.09 4.47
CA THR A 93 -2.96 16.11 4.40
C THR A 93 -3.52 16.21 2.96
N PRO A 94 -4.62 16.94 2.72
CA PRO A 94 -5.10 17.20 1.36
C PRO A 94 -4.07 17.91 0.46
N GLU A 95 -3.20 18.75 1.04
CA GLU A 95 -2.16 19.54 0.37
C GLU A 95 -0.85 18.75 0.21
N ASN A 96 -0.58 17.82 1.13
CA ASN A 96 0.54 16.89 1.04
C ASN A 96 0.08 15.44 1.15
N SER A 97 -0.20 14.85 -0.01
CA SER A 97 -0.63 13.46 -0.14
C SER A 97 0.51 12.42 -0.19
N VAL A 98 1.78 12.83 -0.31
CA VAL A 98 2.95 11.92 -0.22
C VAL A 98 3.21 11.56 1.23
N LEU A 99 3.53 10.29 1.50
CA LEU A 99 3.86 9.83 2.86
C LEU A 99 5.09 10.58 3.39
N PRO A 100 4.99 11.36 4.49
CA PRO A 100 6.11 12.13 5.03
C PRO A 100 7.09 11.21 5.79
N LEU A 101 7.99 10.56 5.03
CA LEU A 101 9.04 9.69 5.55
C LEU A 101 10.38 10.44 5.65
N PRO A 102 11.33 9.97 6.48
CA PRO A 102 12.71 10.42 6.43
C PRO A 102 13.33 10.19 5.05
N LYS A 103 14.15 11.13 4.56
CA LYS A 103 14.72 11.12 3.21
C LYS A 103 15.51 9.84 2.94
N GLU A 104 16.29 9.43 3.93
CA GLU A 104 17.10 8.23 4.02
C GLU A 104 16.29 6.92 3.98
N HIS A 105 15.01 6.94 4.34
CA HIS A 105 14.16 5.75 4.39
C HIS A 105 13.41 5.47 3.08
N TYR A 106 13.15 6.48 2.24
CA TYR A 106 12.36 6.31 1.01
C TYR A 106 12.89 5.20 0.11
N TRP A 107 14.22 5.09 -0.06
CA TRP A 107 14.80 4.02 -0.89
C TRP A 107 14.38 2.63 -0.39
N ASN A 108 14.42 2.36 0.92
CA ASN A 108 14.04 1.06 1.47
C ASN A 108 12.57 0.71 1.16
N TYR A 109 11.68 1.70 1.33
CA TYR A 109 10.25 1.54 1.09
C TYR A 109 9.89 1.40 -0.39
N LEU A 110 10.53 2.17 -1.26
CA LEU A 110 10.33 2.11 -2.70
C LEU A 110 10.99 0.87 -3.33
N ASN A 111 12.11 0.38 -2.77
CA ASN A 111 12.75 -0.87 -3.20
C ASN A 111 11.90 -2.10 -2.83
N ALA A 112 11.23 -2.09 -1.67
CA ALA A 112 10.22 -3.11 -1.34
C ALA A 112 9.07 -3.13 -2.36
N VAL A 113 8.58 -1.96 -2.76
CA VAL A 113 7.58 -1.79 -3.84
C VAL A 113 8.11 -2.24 -5.21
N LEU A 114 9.39 -2.01 -5.52
CA LEU A 114 10.03 -2.50 -6.75
C LEU A 114 10.08 -4.03 -6.78
N ASN A 115 10.42 -4.69 -5.68
CA ASN A 115 10.44 -6.16 -5.60
C ASN A 115 9.07 -6.76 -5.92
N GLU A 116 8.02 -6.19 -5.32
CA GLU A 116 6.61 -6.55 -5.58
C GLU A 116 6.18 -6.41 -7.04
N LEU A 117 6.65 -5.35 -7.72
CA LEU A 117 6.42 -5.19 -9.15
C LEU A 117 7.27 -6.18 -9.96
N SER A 118 8.55 -6.35 -9.62
CA SER A 118 9.48 -7.22 -10.32
C SER A 118 9.05 -8.70 -10.29
N GLU A 119 8.53 -9.17 -9.16
CA GLU A 119 7.93 -10.51 -9.02
C GLU A 119 6.73 -10.65 -9.98
N ARG A 120 5.83 -9.66 -9.99
CA ARG A 120 4.62 -9.70 -10.81
C ARG A 120 4.89 -9.64 -12.31
N PHE A 121 5.91 -8.91 -12.73
CA PHE A 121 6.33 -8.79 -14.14
C PHE A 121 7.49 -9.74 -14.49
N ALA A 122 7.76 -10.75 -13.67
CA ALA A 122 8.88 -11.67 -13.82
C ALA A 122 8.92 -12.39 -15.18
N GLU A 123 7.77 -12.82 -15.73
CA GLU A 123 7.74 -13.45 -17.06
C GLU A 123 8.26 -12.50 -18.15
N GLY A 124 7.80 -11.24 -18.14
CA GLY A 124 8.26 -10.23 -19.10
C GLY A 124 9.75 -9.90 -18.92
N ASN A 125 10.25 -9.90 -17.68
CA ASN A 125 11.66 -9.68 -17.40
C ASN A 125 12.54 -10.84 -17.89
N LEU A 126 12.13 -12.09 -17.64
CA LEU A 126 12.82 -13.29 -18.14
C LEU A 126 12.79 -13.35 -19.68
N ARG A 127 11.66 -13.06 -20.31
CA ARG A 127 11.55 -13.05 -21.78
C ARG A 127 12.44 -11.97 -22.40
N ARG A 128 12.53 -10.79 -21.78
CA ARG A 128 13.44 -9.71 -22.22
C ARG A 128 14.90 -10.12 -22.10
N GLU A 129 15.30 -10.78 -21.03
CA GLU A 129 16.66 -11.31 -20.83
C GLU A 129 17.00 -12.36 -21.89
N MET A 130 16.09 -13.29 -22.16
CA MET A 130 16.21 -14.31 -23.23
C MET A 130 16.14 -13.75 -24.67
N GLY A 131 16.06 -12.43 -24.86
CA GLY A 131 15.95 -11.79 -26.18
C GLY A 131 14.61 -12.04 -26.89
N LEU A 132 13.59 -12.53 -26.19
CA LEU A 132 12.27 -12.80 -26.74
C LEU A 132 11.43 -11.52 -26.89
N PRO A 133 10.45 -11.49 -27.82
CA PRO A 133 9.57 -10.34 -28.00
C PRO A 133 8.85 -9.94 -26.71
N THR A 134 9.12 -8.71 -26.27
CA THR A 134 8.52 -8.10 -25.08
C THR A 134 8.24 -6.62 -25.34
N ARG A 135 7.31 -6.03 -24.59
CA ARG A 135 7.06 -4.60 -24.56
C ARG A 135 7.48 -4.06 -23.20
N THR A 136 8.58 -3.30 -23.18
CA THR A 136 9.08 -2.61 -21.99
C THR A 136 8.59 -1.16 -21.99
N ILE A 137 8.14 -0.67 -20.84
CA ILE A 137 7.69 0.72 -20.67
C ILE A 137 8.23 1.26 -19.32
N PRO A 138 8.84 2.47 -19.29
CA PRO A 138 9.24 3.12 -18.06
C PRO A 138 8.04 3.72 -17.32
N TYR A 139 8.04 3.53 -16.00
CA TYR A 139 7.11 4.10 -15.03
C TYR A 139 7.88 4.76 -13.89
N VAL A 140 7.21 5.65 -13.17
CA VAL A 140 7.65 6.23 -11.91
C VAL A 140 6.68 5.76 -10.84
N VAL A 141 7.21 5.34 -9.68
CA VAL A 141 6.43 4.91 -8.52
C VAL A 141 6.72 5.77 -7.29
N CYS A 142 5.70 6.07 -6.51
CA CYS A 142 5.82 6.74 -5.21
C CYS A 142 4.71 6.30 -4.25
N LEU A 143 4.87 6.62 -2.96
CA LEU A 143 3.92 6.27 -1.89
C LEU A 143 3.04 7.46 -1.49
N THR A 144 1.72 7.29 -1.54
CA THR A 144 0.74 8.31 -1.17
C THR A 144 -0.36 7.79 -0.25
N CYS A 145 -0.99 8.71 0.49
CA CYS A 145 -2.27 8.48 1.14
C CYS A 145 -3.16 9.72 0.94
N GLU A 146 -4.14 9.58 0.05
CA GLU A 146 -5.08 10.64 -0.32
C GLU A 146 -6.07 10.95 0.83
N CYS A 147 -6.22 12.23 1.17
CA CYS A 147 -6.96 12.71 2.36
C CYS A 147 -8.03 13.77 2.10
N ALA A 148 -8.31 14.14 0.85
CA ALA A 148 -9.27 15.23 0.55
C ALA A 148 -10.73 14.80 0.80
N GLY A 149 -11.56 15.77 1.23
CA GLY A 149 -12.77 15.53 2.04
C GLY A 149 -13.91 14.70 1.42
N GLU A 150 -13.95 14.48 0.10
CA GLU A 150 -14.94 13.56 -0.50
C GLU A 150 -14.57 12.08 -0.35
N LEU A 151 -13.30 11.77 -0.05
CA LEU A 151 -12.86 10.40 0.16
C LEU A 151 -13.33 9.89 1.53
N ARG A 152 -14.44 9.16 1.50
CA ARG A 152 -14.90 8.32 2.62
C ARG A 152 -13.85 7.30 3.10
N THR A 153 -12.80 7.02 2.33
CA THR A 153 -11.87 5.92 2.57
C THR A 153 -10.43 6.35 2.35
N ARG A 154 -9.63 6.34 3.42
CA ARG A 154 -8.17 6.56 3.35
C ARG A 154 -7.49 5.22 3.08
N LYS A 155 -6.57 5.20 2.10
CA LYS A 155 -5.75 4.03 1.75
C LYS A 155 -4.30 4.42 1.43
N ILE A 156 -3.43 3.56 1.94
CA ILE A 156 -2.15 3.09 1.38
C ILE A 156 -2.06 3.03 -0.15
N ARG A 157 -1.34 3.90 -0.88
CA ARG A 157 -1.21 3.73 -2.34
C ARG A 157 0.23 3.78 -2.84
N VAL A 158 0.59 2.80 -3.66
CA VAL A 158 1.67 2.95 -4.65
C VAL A 158 1.05 3.57 -5.90
N MET A 159 1.53 4.75 -6.27
CA MET A 159 1.10 5.43 -7.48
C MET A 159 2.04 5.07 -8.62
N ILE A 160 1.58 4.26 -9.57
CA ILE A 160 2.34 3.82 -10.75
C ILE A 160 1.88 4.67 -11.93
N ILE A 161 2.79 5.48 -12.48
CA ILE A 161 2.48 6.54 -13.44
C ILE A 161 3.58 6.58 -14.50
N ARG A 162 3.27 6.77 -15.79
CA ARG A 162 4.33 7.04 -16.78
C ARG A 162 4.92 8.43 -16.56
N GLU A 163 6.23 8.59 -16.69
CA GLU A 163 6.88 9.89 -16.53
C GLU A 163 6.29 10.97 -17.45
N GLN A 164 5.96 10.60 -18.69
CA GLN A 164 5.27 11.45 -19.67
C GLN A 164 3.93 12.02 -19.16
N VAL A 165 3.18 11.24 -18.35
CA VAL A 165 1.91 11.68 -17.75
C VAL A 165 2.16 12.72 -16.65
N LEU A 166 3.21 12.57 -15.84
CA LEU A 166 3.64 13.61 -14.89
C LEU A 166 4.08 14.90 -15.60
N GLY A 167 4.65 14.79 -16.80
CA GLY A 167 4.89 15.91 -17.70
C GLY A 167 3.59 16.62 -18.09
N ALA A 168 2.65 15.87 -18.70
CA ALA A 168 1.37 16.40 -19.21
C ALA A 168 0.49 17.04 -18.12
N LEU A 169 0.50 16.50 -16.90
CA LEU A 169 -0.26 17.04 -15.75
C LEU A 169 0.15 18.45 -15.32
N ASN A 170 1.35 18.91 -15.68
CA ASN A 170 1.83 20.28 -15.50
C ASN A 170 1.56 21.19 -16.71
N GLY A 171 0.99 20.67 -17.79
CA GLY A 171 0.72 21.39 -19.03
C GLY A 171 -0.59 22.18 -19.00
N THR A 172 -0.92 22.80 -20.14
CA THR A 172 -2.17 23.56 -20.36
C THR A 172 -3.38 22.69 -20.73
N GLU A 173 -3.21 21.37 -20.84
CA GLU A 173 -4.29 20.45 -21.23
C GLU A 173 -5.32 20.28 -20.12
N THR A 174 -6.60 20.46 -20.46
CA THR A 174 -7.74 20.29 -19.55
C THR A 174 -8.02 18.80 -19.31
N ILE A 175 -7.19 18.17 -18.49
CA ILE A 175 -7.42 16.79 -18.02
C ILE A 175 -8.64 16.78 -17.09
N THR A 176 -9.59 15.89 -17.37
CA THR A 176 -10.81 15.69 -16.56
C THR A 176 -10.76 14.35 -15.82
N PRO A 177 -11.40 14.22 -14.64
CA PRO A 177 -11.48 12.92 -13.95
C PRO A 177 -12.46 11.97 -14.64
N GLU A 178 -12.16 10.67 -14.68
CA GLU A 178 -13.05 9.61 -15.24
C GLU A 178 -14.46 9.60 -14.61
N ASN A 179 -14.59 10.03 -13.35
CA ASN A 179 -15.85 10.11 -12.62
C ASN A 179 -15.90 11.36 -11.74
N SER A 180 -17.10 11.71 -11.26
CA SER A 180 -17.34 12.92 -10.43
C SER A 180 -16.52 12.98 -9.13
N ARG A 181 -15.99 11.84 -8.64
CA ARG A 181 -15.18 11.74 -7.41
C ARG A 181 -13.67 11.72 -7.68
N GLY A 182 -13.25 11.69 -8.94
CA GLY A 182 -11.84 11.62 -9.35
C GLY A 182 -11.07 12.93 -9.19
N GLY A 183 -11.73 14.03 -8.79
CA GLY A 183 -11.08 15.34 -8.57
C GLY A 183 -9.93 15.26 -7.55
N THR A 184 -10.10 14.48 -6.48
CA THR A 184 -9.03 14.24 -5.48
C THR A 184 -7.81 13.57 -6.12
N ARG A 185 -8.02 12.54 -6.95
CA ARG A 185 -6.96 11.81 -7.64
C ARG A 185 -6.20 12.72 -8.62
N LEU A 186 -6.91 13.56 -9.37
CA LEU A 186 -6.31 14.54 -10.27
C LEU A 186 -5.49 15.59 -9.50
N ALA A 187 -5.99 16.08 -8.36
CA ALA A 187 -5.26 17.00 -7.49
C ALA A 187 -3.97 16.36 -6.92
N THR A 188 -4.06 15.12 -6.41
CA THR A 188 -2.90 14.33 -5.98
C THR A 188 -1.88 14.16 -7.10
N LEU A 189 -2.31 13.77 -8.31
CA LEU A 189 -1.39 13.62 -9.44
C LEU A 189 -0.69 14.92 -9.83
N ARG A 190 -1.37 16.07 -9.75
CA ARG A 190 -0.74 17.39 -9.95
C ARG A 190 0.28 17.74 -8.84
N GLN A 191 0.00 17.40 -7.58
CA GLN A 191 0.98 17.51 -6.50
C GLN A 191 2.23 16.66 -6.79
N LEU A 192 2.05 15.40 -7.20
CA LEU A 192 3.14 14.50 -7.55
C LEU A 192 3.95 15.01 -8.74
N ALA A 193 3.29 15.58 -9.76
CA ALA A 193 3.95 16.16 -10.93
C ALA A 193 4.87 17.36 -10.61
N ASN A 194 4.61 18.07 -9.49
CA ASN A 194 5.50 19.09 -8.95
C ASN A 194 6.55 18.52 -7.97
N ARG A 195 6.17 17.57 -7.12
CA ARG A 195 7.10 16.90 -6.17
C ARG A 195 8.18 16.10 -6.89
N TYR A 196 7.87 15.44 -8.01
CA TYR A 196 8.86 14.69 -8.80
C TYR A 196 10.06 15.56 -9.24
N LYS A 197 9.80 16.84 -9.56
CA LYS A 197 10.84 17.81 -9.94
C LYS A 197 11.65 18.35 -8.77
N THR A 198 11.06 18.45 -7.58
CA THR A 198 11.64 19.15 -6.41
C THR A 198 12.18 18.20 -5.34
N HIS A 199 11.61 17.00 -5.24
CA HIS A 199 11.88 15.97 -4.25
C HIS A 199 12.00 14.58 -4.93
N PRO A 200 12.93 14.39 -5.90
CA PRO A 200 13.00 13.16 -6.71
C PRO A 200 13.27 11.89 -5.89
N HIS A 201 13.81 12.01 -4.68
CA HIS A 201 14.06 10.90 -3.76
C HIS A 201 12.79 10.21 -3.21
N GLU A 202 11.63 10.84 -3.37
CA GLU A 202 10.31 10.29 -2.97
C GLU A 202 9.72 9.36 -4.04
N PHE A 203 10.43 9.23 -5.16
CA PHE A 203 10.03 8.53 -6.36
C PHE A 203 11.11 7.53 -6.76
N LEU A 204 10.70 6.46 -7.44
CA LEU A 204 11.59 5.46 -8.02
C LEU A 204 11.18 5.19 -9.47
N SER A 205 12.12 5.29 -10.39
CA SER A 205 11.89 4.90 -11.79
C SER A 205 12.02 3.39 -11.93
N VAL A 206 11.05 2.77 -12.59
CA VAL A 206 10.96 1.32 -12.78
C VAL A 206 10.62 1.00 -14.23
N GLU A 207 11.25 -0.02 -14.81
CA GLU A 207 10.86 -0.54 -16.12
C GLU A 207 9.96 -1.76 -15.93
N LEU A 208 8.77 -1.74 -16.55
CA LEU A 208 7.86 -2.88 -16.54
C LEU A 208 7.84 -3.53 -17.93
N SER A 209 8.23 -4.80 -17.99
CA SER A 209 8.25 -5.61 -19.21
C SER A 209 7.03 -6.52 -19.26
N LEU A 210 6.38 -6.61 -20.42
CA LEU A 210 5.28 -7.54 -20.69
C LEU A 210 5.64 -8.42 -21.90
N PRO A 211 5.19 -9.68 -21.96
CA PRO A 211 5.18 -10.47 -23.20
C PRO A 211 4.45 -9.73 -24.33
N GLN A 212 4.88 -9.94 -25.58
CA GLN A 212 4.10 -9.61 -26.78
C GLN A 212 3.24 -10.81 -27.21
#